data_AF-A0A9N7NU52-F1
#
_entry.id   AF-A0A9N7NU52-F1
#
_cell.length_a   1.000
_cell.length_b   1.000
_cell.length_c   1.000
_cell.angle_alpha   90.00
_cell.angle_beta   90.00
_cell.angle_gamma   90.00
#
_symmetry.space_group_name_H-M   'P 1'
#
loop_
_entity.id
_entity.type
_entity.pdbx_description
1 polymer ?
#
loop_
_entity_poly.entity_id
_entity_poly.type
_entity_poly.pdbx_seq_one_letter_code
_entity_poly.pdbx_strand_id
1 'polypeptide(L)'
;MDNGTREKLLVPKENESTDLKGRIYDESNKIWRVALPGIIARVASFGTIILTQSFIGHLSSVDLAGYALVQTLTVRFVNGVLIGMSSATETLCGQAYGARQYHMMGIYLQRSWVVDFLTLTLLLPLFIFGAPIFKMMGQESDIAESAGYISWWFIPMVYNFVFTLTMQMFLQAQQKNSVVAWISIGQLAVHVPVSWLFVYRLGWGTDGAMGALCVSNWLVAFAELWYIMGGGCPETWSGFNSAAFRDLLPVIKLSISSGIMVW
;
A
#
# COMPACT_ATOMS: atom_id res chain seq x y z
N MET A 1 35.59 -58.15 -20.14
CA MET A 1 36.22 -56.83 -19.94
C MET A 1 35.50 -55.84 -20.83
N ASP A 2 34.58 -55.07 -20.27
CA ASP A 2 34.41 -53.62 -20.51
C ASP A 2 33.02 -53.23 -19.97
N ASN A 3 32.91 -53.19 -18.65
CA ASN A 3 31.73 -52.69 -17.94
C ASN A 3 32.07 -51.35 -17.26
N GLY A 4 33.08 -50.64 -17.76
CA GLY A 4 33.71 -49.50 -17.07
C GLY A 4 33.22 -48.12 -17.51
N THR A 5 32.32 -48.00 -18.48
CA THR A 5 31.98 -46.70 -19.09
C THR A 5 30.55 -46.23 -18.82
N ARG A 6 29.75 -46.95 -18.02
CA ARG A 6 28.36 -46.57 -17.71
C ARG A 6 28.08 -46.24 -16.24
N GLU A 7 29.11 -45.86 -15.49
CA GLU A 7 28.98 -45.54 -14.07
C GLU A 7 29.53 -44.13 -13.72
N LYS A 8 29.29 -43.16 -14.60
CA LYS A 8 29.63 -41.74 -14.36
C LYS A 8 28.41 -40.80 -14.28
N LEU A 9 27.22 -41.33 -13.99
CA LEU A 9 25.99 -40.51 -14.00
C LEU A 9 25.31 -40.25 -12.66
N LEU A 10 25.80 -40.75 -11.52
CA LEU A 10 25.21 -40.41 -10.21
C LEU A 10 26.26 -40.44 -9.10
N VAL A 11 27.31 -39.62 -9.22
CA VAL A 11 28.03 -39.17 -8.03
C VAL A 11 27.45 -37.79 -7.70
N PRO A 12 26.63 -37.66 -6.64
CA PRO A 12 26.37 -36.35 -6.07
C PRO A 12 27.75 -35.76 -5.75
N LYS A 13 28.02 -34.54 -6.21
CA LYS A 13 29.13 -33.77 -5.65
C LYS A 13 28.83 -33.56 -4.16
N GLU A 14 29.25 -34.51 -3.33
CA GLU A 14 29.51 -34.30 -1.91
C GLU A 14 30.66 -33.30 -1.79
N ASN A 15 30.31 -32.03 -1.96
CA ASN A 15 31.01 -30.88 -1.41
C ASN A 15 29.96 -29.96 -0.75
N GLU A 16 28.95 -30.55 -0.11
CA GLU A 16 28.02 -29.85 0.79
C GLU A 16 28.61 -29.74 2.20
N SER A 17 29.83 -29.23 2.30
CA SER A 17 30.28 -28.45 3.45
C SER A 17 30.45 -26.99 3.02
N THR A 18 29.46 -26.48 2.29
CA THR A 18 29.25 -25.04 2.18
C THR A 18 29.13 -24.49 3.60
N ASP A 19 30.14 -23.75 4.02
CA ASP A 19 30.19 -23.03 5.30
C ASP A 19 28.81 -22.45 5.61
N LEU A 20 28.17 -22.98 6.67
CA LEU A 20 26.83 -22.59 7.08
C LEU A 20 26.77 -21.06 7.27
N LYS A 21 27.88 -20.45 7.72
CA LYS A 21 28.00 -18.99 7.86
C LYS A 21 27.92 -18.28 6.51
N GLY A 22 28.60 -18.78 5.48
CA GLY A 22 28.49 -18.28 4.11
C GLY A 22 27.07 -18.33 3.57
N ARG A 23 26.37 -19.47 3.75
CA ARG A 23 24.96 -19.61 3.33
C ARG A 23 24.02 -18.65 4.08
N ILE A 24 24.20 -18.52 5.40
CA ILE A 24 23.43 -17.57 6.22
C ILE A 24 23.69 -16.14 5.76
N TYR A 25 24.94 -15.80 5.46
CA TYR A 25 25.32 -14.47 4.96
C TYR A 25 24.65 -14.17 3.62
N ASP A 26 24.69 -15.10 2.67
CA ASP A 26 24.09 -14.94 1.35
C ASP A 26 22.56 -14.77 1.42
N GLU A 27 21.88 -15.60 2.22
CA GLU A 27 20.43 -15.48 2.42
C GLU A 27 20.06 -14.18 3.15
N SER A 28 20.82 -13.79 4.18
CA SER A 28 20.64 -12.52 4.87
C SER A 28 20.77 -11.33 3.91
N ASN A 29 21.77 -11.36 3.02
CA ASN A 29 21.98 -10.29 2.05
C ASN A 29 20.81 -10.18 1.04
N LYS A 30 20.25 -11.31 0.60
CA LYS A 30 19.04 -11.32 -0.26
C LYS A 30 17.84 -10.72 0.46
N ILE A 31 17.62 -11.08 1.72
CA ILE A 31 16.53 -10.53 2.54
C ILE A 31 16.70 -9.01 2.67
N TRP A 32 17.89 -8.53 3.04
CA TRP A 32 18.14 -7.09 3.21
C TRP A 32 17.98 -6.30 1.92
N ARG A 33 18.34 -6.87 0.76
CA ARG A 33 18.13 -6.26 -0.55
C ARG A 33 16.66 -5.94 -0.84
N VAL A 34 15.73 -6.73 -0.30
CA VAL A 34 14.29 -6.55 -0.49
C VAL A 34 13.66 -5.78 0.68
N ALA A 35 14.09 -6.06 1.91
CA ALA A 35 13.54 -5.48 3.13
C ALA A 35 13.94 -4.02 3.32
N LEU A 36 15.20 -3.64 3.06
CA LEU A 36 15.68 -2.29 3.31
C LEU A 36 14.90 -1.22 2.52
N PRO A 37 14.67 -1.38 1.20
CA PRO A 37 13.82 -0.43 0.47
C PRO A 37 12.38 -0.38 1.00
N GLY A 38 11.82 -1.53 1.41
CA GLY A 38 10.49 -1.59 2.01
C GLY A 38 10.39 -0.81 3.33
N ILE A 39 11.40 -0.94 4.20
CA ILE A 39 11.50 -0.19 5.45
C ILE A 39 11.56 1.31 5.16
N ILE A 40 12.42 1.73 4.23
CA ILE A 40 12.55 3.13 3.82
C ILE A 40 11.21 3.69 3.31
N ALA A 41 10.52 2.94 2.45
CA ALA A 41 9.21 3.34 1.94
C ALA A 41 8.20 3.57 3.08
N ARG A 42 8.13 2.61 4.02
CA ARG A 42 7.23 2.70 5.17
C ARG A 42 7.55 3.87 6.08
N VAL A 43 8.83 4.09 6.41
CA VAL A 43 9.26 5.23 7.22
C VAL A 43 8.89 6.55 6.55
N ALA A 44 9.12 6.68 5.24
CA ALA A 44 8.78 7.89 4.51
C ALA A 44 7.27 8.16 4.49
N SER A 45 6.46 7.13 4.23
CA SER A 45 4.99 7.24 4.24
C SER A 45 4.41 7.49 5.64
N PHE A 46 4.95 6.90 6.71
CA PHE A 46 4.57 7.27 8.07
C PHE A 46 4.99 8.70 8.43
N GLY A 47 6.13 9.15 7.89
CA GLY A 47 6.60 10.53 8.05
C GLY A 47 5.58 11.57 7.58
N THR A 48 4.87 11.35 6.47
CA THR A 48 3.86 12.31 5.98
C THR A 48 2.65 12.38 6.92
N ILE A 49 2.25 11.26 7.52
CA ILE A 49 1.16 11.21 8.51
C ILE A 49 1.54 12.01 9.76
N ILE A 50 2.76 11.79 10.28
CA ILE A 50 3.29 12.48 11.47
C ILE A 50 3.40 13.99 11.22
N LEU A 51 3.89 14.37 10.04
CA LEU A 51 4.00 15.77 9.65
C LEU A 51 2.62 16.43 9.60
N THR A 52 1.66 15.84 8.88
CA THR A 52 0.29 16.38 8.80
C THR A 52 -0.30 16.56 10.20
N GLN A 53 -0.18 15.54 11.06
CA GLN A 53 -0.66 15.59 12.44
C GLN A 53 0.03 16.70 13.24
N SER A 54 1.33 16.90 13.04
CA SER A 54 2.08 17.97 13.70
C SER A 54 1.59 19.35 13.26
N PHE A 55 1.36 19.58 11.97
CA PHE A 55 0.80 20.85 11.49
C PHE A 55 -0.58 21.12 12.08
N ILE A 56 -1.49 20.13 12.04
CA ILE A 56 -2.84 20.26 12.63
C ILE A 56 -2.75 20.56 14.14
N GLY A 57 -1.87 19.87 14.86
CA GLY A 57 -1.68 20.06 16.30
C GLY A 57 -1.19 21.44 16.73
N HIS A 58 -0.44 22.15 15.88
CA HIS A 58 -0.05 23.54 16.16
C HIS A 58 -1.17 24.54 15.89
N LEU A 59 -2.18 24.16 15.11
CA LEU A 59 -3.29 25.04 14.71
C LEU A 59 -4.48 24.91 15.66
N SER A 60 -4.87 23.68 16.01
CA SER A 60 -6.06 23.41 16.80
C SER A 60 -5.96 22.05 17.52
N SER A 61 -6.09 22.07 18.84
CA SER A 61 -6.16 20.84 19.65
C SER A 61 -7.43 20.04 19.37
N VAL A 62 -8.54 20.71 19.03
CA VAL A 62 -9.81 20.06 18.66
C VAL A 62 -9.68 19.34 17.33
N ASP A 63 -9.08 19.98 16.31
CA ASP A 63 -8.86 19.35 15.01
C ASP A 63 -7.83 18.22 15.09
N LEU A 64 -6.82 18.36 15.95
CA LEU A 64 -5.88 17.27 16.22
C LEU A 64 -6.59 16.05 16.82
N ALA A 65 -7.48 16.27 17.80
CA ALA A 65 -8.28 15.22 18.40
C ALA A 65 -9.22 14.59 17.36
N GLY A 66 -9.90 15.41 16.56
CA GLY A 66 -10.75 14.95 15.47
C GLY A 66 -10.01 14.11 14.44
N TYR A 67 -8.86 14.60 13.95
CA TYR A 67 -7.97 13.87 13.04
C TYR A 67 -7.51 12.53 13.63
N ALA A 68 -7.08 12.53 14.89
CA ALA A 68 -6.62 11.32 15.56
C ALA A 68 -7.75 10.28 15.70
N LEU A 69 -8.98 10.70 16.03
CA LEU A 69 -10.15 9.82 16.09
C LEU A 69 -10.46 9.22 14.72
N VAL A 70 -10.55 10.04 13.67
CA VAL A 70 -10.82 9.56 12.31
C VAL A 70 -9.74 8.59 11.86
N GLN A 71 -8.48 8.94 12.08
CA GLN A 71 -7.35 8.11 11.68
C GLN A 71 -7.35 6.76 12.41
N THR A 72 -7.55 6.76 13.73
CA THR A 72 -7.45 5.54 14.54
C THR A 72 -8.66 4.62 14.41
N LEU A 73 -9.87 5.16 14.30
CA LEU A 73 -11.10 4.39 14.29
C LEU A 73 -11.59 4.10 12.87
N THR A 74 -11.61 5.10 11.99
CA THR A 74 -12.21 4.96 10.66
C THR A 74 -11.17 4.54 9.62
N VAL A 75 -10.09 5.30 9.48
CA VAL A 75 -9.08 5.05 8.44
C VAL A 75 -8.37 3.72 8.67
N ARG A 76 -7.96 3.41 9.90
CA ARG A 76 -7.32 2.11 10.20
C ARG A 76 -8.25 0.92 9.99
N PHE A 77 -9.54 1.05 10.32
CA PHE A 77 -10.52 -0.01 10.07
C PHE A 77 -10.65 -0.28 8.57
N VAL A 78 -10.91 0.78 7.77
CA VAL A 78 -11.05 0.67 6.31
C VAL A 78 -9.76 0.18 5.66
N ASN A 79 -8.61 0.69 6.08
CA ASN A 79 -7.32 0.24 5.58
C ASN A 79 -7.04 -1.23 5.93
N GLY A 80 -7.44 -1.70 7.11
CA GLY A 80 -7.34 -3.12 7.49
C GLY A 80 -8.18 -4.01 6.58
N VAL A 81 -9.41 -3.60 6.28
CA VAL A 81 -10.26 -4.31 5.30
C VAL A 81 -9.59 -4.31 3.93
N LEU A 82 -9.14 -3.16 3.42
CA LEU A 82 -8.47 -3.07 2.12
C LEU A 82 -7.21 -3.93 2.06
N ILE A 83 -6.33 -3.90 3.06
CA ILE A 83 -5.15 -4.78 3.11
C ILE A 83 -5.54 -6.25 3.03
N GLY A 84 -6.58 -6.66 3.77
CA GLY A 84 -7.12 -8.01 3.70
C GLY A 84 -7.62 -8.38 2.30
N MET A 85 -8.28 -7.43 1.64
CA MET A 85 -8.75 -7.64 0.27
C MET A 85 -7.59 -7.71 -0.73
N SER A 86 -6.62 -6.81 -0.61
CA SER A 86 -5.47 -6.71 -1.51
C SER A 86 -4.39 -7.78 -1.27
N SER A 87 -4.28 -8.39 -0.08
CA SER A 87 -3.25 -9.42 0.21
C SER A 87 -3.40 -10.68 -0.65
N ALA A 88 -4.62 -10.96 -1.11
CA ALA A 88 -4.88 -11.96 -2.14
C ALA A 88 -4.08 -11.67 -3.42
N THR A 89 -4.04 -10.41 -3.83
CA THR A 89 -3.27 -9.90 -4.98
C THR A 89 -1.78 -10.13 -4.79
N GLU A 90 -1.23 -9.81 -3.62
CA GLU A 90 0.19 -10.00 -3.34
C GLU A 90 0.57 -11.48 -3.50
N THR A 91 -0.22 -12.38 -2.93
CA THR A 91 -0.02 -13.83 -3.04
C THR A 91 -0.11 -14.30 -4.49
N LEU A 92 -1.18 -13.91 -5.21
CA LEU A 92 -1.41 -14.31 -6.60
C LEU A 92 -0.35 -13.73 -7.54
N CYS A 93 0.07 -12.48 -7.35
CA CYS A 93 1.15 -11.85 -8.10
C CYS A 93 2.49 -12.51 -7.81
N GLY A 94 2.80 -12.83 -6.54
CA GLY A 94 4.02 -13.55 -6.16
C GLY A 94 4.10 -14.95 -6.77
N GLN A 95 2.98 -15.69 -6.73
CA GLN A 95 2.86 -17.00 -7.37
C GLN A 95 2.98 -16.91 -8.89
N ALA A 96 2.28 -15.97 -9.53
CA ALA A 96 2.35 -15.77 -10.98
C ALA A 96 3.76 -15.37 -11.43
N TYR A 97 4.43 -14.48 -10.69
CA TYR A 97 5.81 -14.07 -10.97
C TYR A 97 6.77 -15.26 -10.83
N GLY A 98 6.66 -16.04 -9.75
CA GLY A 98 7.48 -17.24 -9.54
C GLY A 98 7.25 -18.33 -10.58
N ALA A 99 6.01 -18.50 -11.05
CA ALA A 99 5.63 -19.44 -12.11
C ALA A 99 5.86 -18.89 -13.54
N ARG A 100 6.45 -17.69 -13.69
CA ARG A 100 6.68 -17.00 -14.97
C ARG A 100 5.41 -16.71 -15.78
N GLN A 101 4.26 -16.60 -15.12
CA GLN A 101 2.98 -16.22 -15.72
C GLN A 101 2.78 -14.70 -15.65
N TYR A 102 3.72 -13.94 -16.21
CA TYR A 102 3.79 -12.48 -16.03
C TYR A 102 2.52 -11.73 -16.50
N HIS A 103 1.90 -12.18 -17.58
CA HIS A 103 0.66 -11.57 -18.11
C HIS A 103 -0.51 -11.56 -17.11
N MET A 104 -0.56 -12.53 -16.17
CA MET A 104 -1.61 -12.61 -15.17
C MET A 104 -1.49 -11.53 -14.10
N MET A 105 -0.29 -11.01 -13.86
CA MET A 105 -0.06 -10.04 -12.78
C MET A 105 -0.82 -8.74 -13.03
N GLY A 106 -0.79 -8.21 -14.26
CA GLY A 106 -1.55 -7.01 -14.62
C GLY A 106 -3.07 -7.22 -14.53
N ILE A 107 -3.55 -8.43 -14.82
CA ILE A 107 -4.96 -8.79 -14.67
C ILE A 107 -5.35 -8.82 -13.19
N TYR A 108 -4.51 -9.41 -12.33
CA TYR A 108 -4.74 -9.41 -10.89
C TYR A 108 -4.74 -8.01 -10.30
N LEU A 109 -3.80 -7.14 -10.69
CA LEU A 109 -3.77 -5.74 -10.27
C LEU A 109 -5.09 -5.02 -10.61
N GLN A 110 -5.54 -5.11 -11.86
CA GLN A 110 -6.80 -4.48 -12.30
C GLN A 110 -8.02 -5.06 -11.58
N ARG A 111 -8.03 -6.37 -11.34
CA ARG A 111 -9.10 -7.03 -10.60
C ARG A 111 -9.19 -6.49 -9.17
N SER A 112 -8.04 -6.30 -8.51
CA SER A 112 -7.98 -5.75 -7.16
C SER A 112 -8.46 -4.31 -7.12
N TRP A 113 -8.12 -3.48 -8.11
CA TRP A 113 -8.72 -2.14 -8.22
C TRP A 113 -10.25 -2.17 -8.23
N VAL A 114 -10.86 -3.08 -9.00
CA VAL A 114 -12.32 -3.20 -9.06
C VAL A 114 -12.90 -3.64 -7.71
N VAL A 115 -12.32 -4.68 -7.09
CA VAL A 115 -12.80 -5.23 -5.81
C VAL A 115 -12.63 -4.22 -4.68
N ASP A 116 -11.48 -3.57 -4.59
CA ASP A 116 -11.16 -2.61 -3.54
C ASP A 116 -11.96 -1.32 -3.70
N PHE A 117 -12.18 -0.85 -4.94
CA PHE A 117 -13.06 0.30 -5.21
C PHE A 117 -14.50 0.02 -4.79
N LEU A 118 -15.04 -1.17 -5.12
CA LEU A 118 -16.39 -1.57 -4.71
C LEU A 118 -16.49 -1.68 -3.18
N THR A 119 -15.52 -2.33 -2.56
CA THR A 119 -15.46 -2.50 -1.09
C THR A 119 -15.43 -1.15 -0.39
N LEU A 120 -14.58 -0.24 -0.86
CA LEU A 120 -14.49 1.11 -0.29
C LEU A 120 -15.77 1.91 -0.51
N THR A 121 -16.41 1.78 -1.67
CA THR A 121 -17.71 2.43 -1.94
C THR A 121 -18.76 1.99 -0.93
N LEU A 122 -18.78 0.72 -0.54
CA LEU A 122 -19.69 0.20 0.50
C LEU A 122 -19.34 0.72 1.91
N LEU A 123 -18.07 0.99 2.19
CA LEU A 123 -17.58 1.51 3.48
C LEU A 123 -17.64 3.04 3.58
N LEU A 124 -17.88 3.74 2.46
CA LEU A 124 -17.91 5.20 2.36
C LEU A 124 -18.86 5.89 3.36
N PRO A 125 -20.04 5.33 3.72
CA PRO A 125 -20.92 5.92 4.74
C PRO A 125 -20.23 6.17 6.08
N LEU A 126 -19.19 5.40 6.44
CA LEU A 126 -18.42 5.62 7.68
C LEU A 126 -17.73 6.99 7.70
N PHE A 127 -17.31 7.50 6.54
CA PHE A 127 -16.72 8.83 6.43
C PHE A 127 -17.78 9.92 6.31
N ILE A 128 -18.83 9.68 5.51
CA ILE A 128 -19.90 10.66 5.30
C ILE A 128 -20.62 10.99 6.61
N PHE A 129 -20.91 9.97 7.42
CA PHE A 129 -21.61 10.11 8.70
C PHE A 129 -20.65 10.12 9.90
N GLY A 130 -19.40 10.55 9.72
CA GLY A 130 -18.39 10.55 10.78
C GLY A 130 -18.86 11.25 12.07
N ALA A 131 -19.37 12.49 11.98
CA ALA A 131 -19.82 13.24 13.16
C ALA A 131 -20.94 12.52 13.94
N PRO A 132 -22.06 12.10 13.32
CA PRO A 132 -23.08 11.29 14.00
C PRO A 132 -22.53 10.02 14.66
N ILE A 133 -21.63 9.30 13.98
CA ILE A 133 -21.02 8.07 14.50
C ILE A 133 -20.19 8.39 15.75
N PHE A 134 -19.33 9.40 15.73
CA PHE A 134 -18.51 9.76 16.88
C PHE A 134 -19.34 10.31 18.05
N LYS A 135 -20.43 11.06 17.78
CA LYS A 135 -21.38 11.47 18.82
C LYS A 135 -22.05 10.25 19.47
N MET A 136 -22.44 9.26 18.68
CA MET A 136 -23.01 8.01 19.20
C MET A 136 -22.01 7.20 20.03
N MET A 137 -20.72 7.30 19.73
CA MET A 137 -19.63 6.73 20.53
C MET A 137 -19.32 7.52 21.82
N GLY A 138 -20.07 8.59 22.10
CA GLY A 138 -19.93 9.38 23.32
C GLY A 138 -18.81 10.42 23.28
N GLN A 139 -18.32 10.81 22.10
CA GLN A 139 -17.35 11.90 21.96
C GLN A 139 -18.01 13.27 22.23
N GLU A 140 -17.22 14.21 22.74
CA GLU A 140 -17.64 15.61 22.91
C GLU A 140 -18.07 16.22 21.56
N SER A 141 -19.07 17.11 21.59
CA SER A 141 -19.75 17.54 20.36
C SER A 141 -18.84 18.30 19.40
N ASP A 142 -17.94 19.12 19.91
CA ASP A 142 -16.96 19.89 19.15
C ASP A 142 -15.91 18.99 18.49
N ILE A 143 -15.38 18.01 19.23
CA ILE A 143 -14.45 17.00 18.70
C ILE A 143 -15.14 16.15 17.64
N ALA A 144 -16.37 15.69 17.89
CA ALA A 144 -17.12 14.86 16.95
C ALA A 144 -17.46 15.62 15.66
N GLU A 145 -17.80 16.90 15.74
CA GLU A 145 -18.05 17.75 14.57
C GLU A 145 -16.78 17.98 13.75
N SER A 146 -15.66 18.31 14.40
CA SER A 146 -14.37 18.42 13.73
C SER A 146 -13.95 17.10 13.08
N ALA A 147 -14.09 15.96 13.79
CA ALA A 147 -13.84 14.64 13.25
C ALA A 147 -14.73 14.34 12.02
N GLY A 148 -16.01 14.69 12.06
CA GLY A 148 -16.92 14.52 10.92
C GLY A 148 -16.48 15.34 9.69
N TYR A 149 -16.04 16.57 9.89
CA TYR A 149 -15.51 17.41 8.81
C TYR A 149 -14.20 16.83 8.24
N ILE A 150 -13.26 16.44 9.11
CA ILE A 150 -11.99 15.83 8.73
C ILE A 150 -12.20 14.49 8.01
N SER A 151 -13.24 13.71 8.37
CA SER A 151 -13.60 12.47 7.66
C SER A 151 -13.85 12.69 6.17
N TRP A 152 -14.41 13.83 5.76
CA TRP A 152 -14.63 14.10 4.34
C TRP A 152 -13.33 14.31 3.57
N TRP A 153 -12.33 14.93 4.19
CA TRP A 153 -10.99 15.05 3.61
C TRP A 153 -10.30 13.69 3.42
N PHE A 154 -10.63 12.69 4.25
CA PHE A 154 -10.12 11.34 4.07
C PHE A 154 -10.77 10.57 2.92
N ILE A 155 -11.95 10.97 2.42
CA ILE A 155 -12.63 10.30 1.29
C ILE A 155 -11.72 10.17 0.05
N PRO A 156 -11.17 11.26 -0.53
CA PRO A 156 -10.26 11.14 -1.66
C PRO A 156 -8.97 10.39 -1.31
N MET A 157 -8.54 10.40 -0.04
CA MET A 157 -7.35 9.69 0.42
C MET A 157 -7.57 8.17 0.51
N VAL A 158 -8.73 7.70 0.96
CA VAL A 158 -9.00 6.25 0.98
C VAL A 158 -9.16 5.66 -0.41
N TYR A 159 -9.68 6.42 -1.38
CA TYR A 159 -9.67 5.99 -2.78
C TYR A 159 -8.25 5.92 -3.35
N ASN A 160 -7.34 6.78 -2.89
CA ASN A 160 -5.93 6.67 -3.24
C ASN A 160 -5.32 5.34 -2.76
N PHE A 161 -5.71 4.84 -1.58
CA PHE A 161 -5.20 3.56 -1.05
C PHE A 161 -5.50 2.37 -1.96
N VAL A 162 -6.64 2.36 -2.65
CA VAL A 162 -6.98 1.32 -3.64
C VAL A 162 -5.87 1.18 -4.67
N PHE A 163 -5.36 2.31 -5.17
CA PHE A 163 -4.32 2.32 -6.17
C PHE A 163 -2.95 2.04 -5.54
N THR A 164 -2.54 2.82 -4.54
CA THR A 164 -1.17 2.75 -3.99
C THR A 164 -0.88 1.40 -3.34
N LEU A 165 -1.80 0.84 -2.56
CA LEU A 165 -1.58 -0.47 -1.92
C LEU A 165 -1.38 -1.58 -2.95
N THR A 166 -2.27 -1.66 -3.94
CA THR A 166 -2.24 -2.73 -4.94
C THR A 166 -1.08 -2.57 -5.93
N MET A 167 -0.75 -1.34 -6.35
CA MET A 167 0.41 -1.06 -7.20
C MET A 167 1.72 -1.37 -6.48
N GLN A 168 1.84 -1.03 -5.19
CA GLN A 168 3.01 -1.39 -4.39
C GLN A 168 3.14 -2.90 -4.24
N MET A 169 2.07 -3.64 -3.95
CA MET A 169 2.09 -5.10 -3.92
C MET A 169 2.51 -5.70 -5.27
N PHE A 170 2.00 -5.15 -6.38
CA PHE A 170 2.38 -5.55 -7.74
C PHE A 170 3.87 -5.31 -8.03
N LEU A 171 4.41 -4.15 -7.65
CA LEU A 171 5.84 -3.83 -7.82
C LEU A 171 6.72 -4.68 -6.90
N GLN A 172 6.30 -4.91 -5.66
CA GLN A 172 7.04 -5.67 -4.66
C GLN A 172 7.11 -7.16 -5.03
N ALA A 173 6.03 -7.74 -5.57
CA ALA A 173 6.04 -9.10 -6.10
C ALA A 173 7.08 -9.32 -7.21
N GLN A 174 7.47 -8.26 -7.92
CA GLN A 174 8.51 -8.27 -8.96
C GLN A 174 9.91 -7.87 -8.45
N GLN A 175 10.08 -7.76 -7.12
CA GLN A 175 11.30 -7.28 -6.48
C GLN A 175 11.69 -5.83 -6.86
N LYS A 176 10.72 -5.00 -7.26
CA LYS A 176 10.93 -3.57 -7.60
C LYS A 176 10.77 -2.64 -6.38
N ASN A 177 11.13 -3.11 -5.18
CA ASN A 177 10.95 -2.38 -3.92
C ASN A 177 11.71 -1.05 -3.88
N SER A 178 12.82 -0.94 -4.61
CA SER A 178 13.58 0.32 -4.72
C SER A 178 12.77 1.43 -5.38
N VAL A 179 11.91 1.10 -6.35
CA VAL A 179 11.04 2.08 -7.02
C VAL A 179 10.06 2.66 -6.01
N VAL A 180 9.40 1.80 -5.25
CA VAL A 180 8.47 2.20 -4.19
C VAL A 180 9.19 3.10 -3.17
N ALA A 181 10.40 2.71 -2.73
CA ALA A 181 11.19 3.50 -1.78
C ALA A 181 11.52 4.90 -2.29
N TRP A 182 11.99 5.03 -3.53
CA TRP A 182 12.33 6.34 -4.10
C TRP A 182 11.10 7.23 -4.30
N ILE A 183 9.97 6.66 -4.71
CA ILE A 183 8.71 7.40 -4.82
C ILE A 183 8.25 7.87 -3.44
N SER A 184 8.30 7.02 -2.41
CA SER A 184 7.93 7.41 -1.04
C SER A 184 8.87 8.47 -0.44
N ILE A 185 10.18 8.40 -0.71
CA ILE A 185 11.11 9.47 -0.32
C ILE A 185 10.74 10.78 -1.01
N GLY A 186 10.47 10.72 -2.33
CA GLY A 186 10.03 11.87 -3.10
C GLY A 186 8.72 12.47 -2.57
N GLN A 187 7.76 11.63 -2.19
CA GLN A 187 6.52 12.04 -1.53
C GLN A 187 6.81 12.85 -0.28
N LEU A 188 7.64 12.34 0.63
CA LEU A 188 7.95 13.03 1.88
C LEU A 188 8.66 14.37 1.61
N ALA A 189 9.62 14.39 0.69
CA ALA A 189 10.35 15.59 0.30
C ALA A 189 9.44 16.67 -0.30
N VAL A 190 8.39 16.29 -1.05
CA VAL A 190 7.38 17.20 -1.59
C VAL A 190 6.34 17.60 -0.53
N HIS A 191 5.99 16.68 0.37
CA HIS A 191 4.94 16.91 1.37
C HIS A 191 5.31 18.04 2.33
N VAL A 192 6.56 18.10 2.80
CA VAL A 192 7.03 19.17 3.71
C VAL A 192 6.79 20.59 3.15
N PRO A 193 7.32 20.96 1.96
CA PRO A 193 7.12 22.31 1.42
C PRO A 193 5.67 22.59 1.02
N VAL A 194 4.92 21.59 0.53
CA VAL A 194 3.50 21.78 0.18
C VAL A 194 2.66 22.03 1.44
N SER A 195 2.89 21.28 2.52
CA SER A 195 2.23 21.50 3.82
C SER A 195 2.56 22.89 4.36
N TRP A 196 3.82 23.31 4.33
CA TRP A 196 4.21 24.66 4.75
C TRP A 196 3.53 25.75 3.91
N LEU A 197 3.49 25.58 2.59
CA LEU A 197 2.84 26.53 1.67
C LEU A 197 1.35 26.65 1.96
N PHE A 198 0.64 25.52 2.00
CA PHE A 198 -0.82 25.51 2.17
C PHE A 198 -1.22 26.00 3.56
N VAL A 199 -0.55 25.53 4.60
CA VAL A 199 -0.89 25.88 5.99
C VAL A 199 -0.53 27.34 6.30
N TYR A 200 0.73 27.74 6.08
CA TYR A 200 1.23 29.03 6.59
C TYR A 200 1.26 30.14 5.57
N ARG A 201 1.59 29.86 4.30
CA ARG A 201 1.71 30.91 3.28
C ARG A 201 0.39 31.27 2.65
N LEU A 202 -0.47 30.28 2.41
CA LEU A 202 -1.83 30.49 1.91
C LEU A 202 -2.84 30.67 3.04
N GLY A 203 -2.47 30.34 4.29
CA GLY A 203 -3.31 30.54 5.46
C GLY A 203 -4.52 29.60 5.53
N TRP A 204 -4.45 28.41 4.91
CA TRP A 204 -5.57 27.47 4.87
C TRP A 204 -5.71 26.62 6.14
N GLY A 205 -4.81 26.77 7.12
CA GLY A 205 -4.91 26.08 8.40
C GLY A 205 -5.03 24.55 8.25
N THR A 206 -5.98 23.94 8.94
CA THR A 206 -6.23 22.48 8.95
C THR A 206 -6.56 21.96 7.55
N ASP A 207 -7.35 22.71 6.77
CA ASP A 207 -7.64 22.38 5.36
C ASP A 207 -6.37 22.35 4.52
N GLY A 208 -5.43 23.26 4.81
CA GLY A 208 -4.12 23.27 4.17
C GLY A 208 -3.32 22.00 4.44
N ALA A 209 -3.32 21.51 5.68
CA ALA A 209 -2.65 20.27 6.05
C ALA A 209 -3.32 19.05 5.38
N MET A 210 -4.65 18.97 5.40
CA MET A 210 -5.41 17.89 4.76
C MET A 210 -5.25 17.90 3.24
N GLY A 211 -5.28 19.09 2.62
CA GLY A 211 -5.07 19.27 1.19
C GLY A 211 -3.66 18.88 0.77
N ALA A 212 -2.63 19.26 1.54
CA ALA A 212 -1.25 18.86 1.27
C ALA A 212 -1.07 17.34 1.37
N LEU A 213 -1.69 16.70 2.37
CA LEU A 213 -1.70 15.23 2.50
C LEU A 213 -2.37 14.56 1.27
N CYS A 214 -3.53 15.08 0.83
CA CYS A 214 -4.22 14.57 -0.36
C CYS A 214 -3.34 14.68 -1.61
N VAL A 215 -2.76 15.85 -1.87
CA VAL A 215 -1.88 16.09 -3.02
C VAL A 215 -0.69 15.13 -3.00
N SER A 216 0.01 15.03 -1.88
CA SER A 216 1.19 14.16 -1.76
C SER A 216 0.86 12.69 -2.00
N ASN A 217 -0.26 12.18 -1.48
CA ASN A 217 -0.67 10.79 -1.70
C ASN A 217 -1.05 10.53 -3.16
N TRP A 218 -1.77 11.45 -3.81
CA TRP A 218 -2.13 11.30 -5.23
C TRP A 218 -0.91 11.38 -6.15
N LEU A 219 0.10 12.18 -5.81
CA LEU A 219 1.37 12.18 -6.53
C LEU A 219 2.05 10.79 -6.51
N VAL A 220 1.99 10.06 -5.40
CA VAL A 220 2.50 8.68 -5.33
C VAL A 220 1.74 7.76 -6.27
N ALA A 221 0.39 7.78 -6.22
CA ALA A 221 -0.42 6.95 -7.10
C ALA A 221 -0.12 7.23 -8.57
N PHE A 222 -0.03 8.51 -8.97
CA PHE A 222 0.28 8.86 -10.35
C PHE A 222 1.71 8.48 -10.75
N ALA A 223 2.69 8.62 -9.86
CA ALA A 223 4.07 8.24 -10.13
C ALA A 223 4.21 6.71 -10.32
N GLU A 224 3.58 5.91 -9.45
CA GLU A 224 3.56 4.45 -9.54
C GLU A 224 2.82 3.99 -10.80
N LEU A 225 1.66 4.59 -11.08
CA LEU A 225 0.87 4.29 -12.27
C LEU A 225 1.63 4.64 -13.55
N TRP A 226 2.28 5.80 -13.58
CA TRP A 226 3.14 6.22 -14.68
C TRP A 226 4.32 5.26 -14.87
N TYR A 227 4.98 4.82 -13.79
CA TYR A 227 6.07 3.85 -13.89
C TYR A 227 5.57 2.50 -14.45
N ILE A 228 4.43 2.00 -13.98
CA ILE A 228 3.87 0.72 -14.42
C ILE A 228 3.47 0.79 -15.90
N MET A 229 2.71 1.81 -16.30
CA MET A 229 2.19 1.93 -17.67
C MET A 229 3.21 2.50 -18.66
N GLY A 230 4.18 3.28 -18.19
CA GLY A 230 5.21 3.96 -18.98
C GLY A 230 6.43 3.10 -19.34
N GLY A 231 6.33 1.77 -19.16
CA GLY A 231 7.38 0.83 -19.56
C GLY A 231 8.28 0.33 -18.43
N GLY A 232 8.01 0.67 -17.17
CA GLY A 232 8.72 0.10 -16.02
C GLY A 232 8.39 -1.38 -15.74
N CYS A 233 7.28 -1.88 -16.29
CA CYS A 233 6.76 -3.25 -16.11
C CYS A 233 6.28 -3.89 -17.44
N PRO A 234 7.12 -3.99 -18.49
CA PRO A 234 6.66 -4.35 -19.84
C PRO A 234 6.17 -5.80 -19.97
N GLU A 235 6.71 -6.72 -19.15
CA GLU A 235 6.34 -8.14 -19.20
C GLU A 235 5.08 -8.45 -18.36
N THR A 236 4.86 -7.66 -17.31
CA THR A 236 3.82 -7.90 -16.29
C THR A 236 2.59 -7.02 -16.47
N TRP A 237 2.74 -5.90 -17.21
CA TRP A 237 1.65 -5.00 -17.58
C TRP A 237 1.48 -4.94 -19.10
N SER A 238 0.39 -5.51 -19.60
CA SER A 238 0.01 -5.51 -21.02
C SER A 238 -1.13 -4.55 -21.36
N GLY A 239 -1.46 -3.62 -20.45
CA GLY A 239 -2.58 -2.69 -20.60
C GLY A 239 -3.88 -3.19 -19.97
N PHE A 240 -4.94 -2.37 -20.11
CA PHE A 240 -6.26 -2.69 -19.57
C PHE A 240 -6.87 -3.91 -20.25
N ASN A 241 -7.43 -4.82 -19.45
CA ASN A 241 -7.97 -6.08 -19.93
C ASN A 241 -9.33 -6.40 -19.29
N SER A 242 -10.33 -6.69 -20.12
CA SER A 242 -11.68 -7.06 -19.66
C SER A 242 -11.72 -8.32 -18.78
N ALA A 243 -10.69 -9.17 -18.85
CA ALA A 243 -10.54 -10.33 -17.96
C ALA A 243 -10.49 -9.93 -16.47
N ALA A 244 -10.14 -8.68 -16.14
CA ALA A 244 -10.18 -8.17 -14.78
C ALA A 244 -11.58 -8.23 -14.16
N PHE A 245 -12.64 -8.15 -14.96
CA PHE A 245 -14.04 -8.20 -14.51
C PHE A 245 -14.62 -9.62 -14.42
N ARG A 246 -13.85 -10.64 -14.82
CA ARG A 246 -14.26 -12.05 -14.73
C ARG A 246 -13.74 -12.66 -13.44
N ASP A 247 -14.48 -13.64 -12.91
CA ASP A 247 -14.09 -14.44 -11.75
C ASP A 247 -13.73 -13.62 -10.51
N LEU A 248 -14.57 -12.62 -10.20
CA LEU A 248 -14.41 -11.77 -9.00
C LEU A 248 -14.75 -12.52 -7.71
N LEU A 249 -15.72 -13.44 -7.75
CA LEU A 249 -16.23 -14.13 -6.57
C LEU A 249 -15.15 -14.96 -5.82
N PRO A 250 -14.29 -15.75 -6.50
CA PRO A 250 -13.18 -16.44 -5.84
C PRO A 250 -12.20 -15.48 -5.15
N VAL A 251 -11.90 -14.34 -5.79
CA VAL A 251 -11.01 -13.33 -5.22
C VAL A 251 -11.65 -12.71 -3.98
N ILE A 252 -12.91 -12.29 -4.04
CA ILE A 252 -13.65 -11.77 -2.88
C ILE A 252 -13.65 -12.78 -1.73
N LYS A 253 -13.88 -14.08 -2.01
CA LYS A 253 -13.88 -15.12 -0.98
C LYS A 253 -12.50 -15.28 -0.32
N LEU A 254 -11.42 -15.27 -1.12
CA LEU A 254 -10.05 -15.36 -0.62
C LEU A 254 -9.70 -14.11 0.21
N SER A 255 -10.03 -12.94 -0.32
CA SER A 255 -9.88 -11.63 0.29
C SER A 255 -10.58 -11.51 1.64
N ILE A 256 -11.82 -12.02 1.78
CA ILE A 256 -12.53 -12.08 3.08
C ILE A 256 -11.77 -12.99 4.06
N SER A 257 -11.31 -14.16 3.61
CA SER A 257 -10.54 -15.07 4.45
C SER A 257 -9.22 -14.47 4.91
N SER A 258 -8.52 -13.74 4.02
CA SER A 258 -7.29 -13.04 4.36
C SER A 258 -7.55 -11.86 5.31
N GLY A 259 -8.62 -11.10 5.08
CA GLY A 259 -9.01 -10.00 5.97
C GLY A 259 -9.28 -10.45 7.41
N ILE A 260 -9.92 -11.61 7.60
CA ILE A 260 -10.12 -12.20 8.93
C ILE A 260 -8.78 -12.63 9.57
N MET A 261 -7.78 -13.02 8.79
CA MET A 261 -6.48 -13.48 9.30
C MET A 261 -5.54 -12.34 9.69
N VAL A 262 -5.68 -11.16 9.08
CA VAL A 262 -4.86 -9.97 9.38
C VAL A 262 -5.36 -9.21 10.63
N TRP A 263 -6.60 -9.47 11.04
CA TRP A 263 -7.23 -8.91 12.25
C TRP A 263 -7.07 -9.83 13.47
#